data_AF-A0A812K3F4-F1
#
_entry.id   AF-A0A812K3F4-F1
#
_cell.length_a   1.000
_cell.length_b   1.000
_cell.length_c   1.000
_cell.angle_alpha   90.00
_cell.angle_beta   90.00
_cell.angle_gamma   90.00
#
_symmetry.space_group_name_H-M   'P 1'
#
loop_
_entity.id
_entity.type
_entity.pdbx_description
1 polymer ?
#
loop_
_entity_poly.entity_id
_entity_poly.type
_entity_poly.pdbx_seq_one_letter_code
_entity_poly.pdbx_strand_id
1 'polypeptide(L)'
;MRTKGFRAAAATRLCCMMAVCSCLASWHPSFLALPSKDLQRRAVAAALASQVLLPSVPAVAGDRDRTSMVIAVRRKFLPRVLAGYKKLQADGAVTDDFISGKDFKKFNTALDAYGSIQRLDEAPDKYSRKLQADARDVEQFLKAKDYQKAMEMLETFRQDIPAGPGSFVWTDEG
;
A
#
# COMPACT_ATOMS: atom_id res chain seq x y z
N MET A 1 13.08 31.29 36.87
CA MET A 1 11.65 31.64 36.78
C MET A 1 11.01 30.58 35.87
N ARG A 2 10.44 29.45 36.30
CA ARG A 2 9.28 29.12 37.17
C ARG A 2 7.94 29.76 36.75
N THR A 3 7.21 29.05 35.90
CA THR A 3 5.74 29.04 35.90
C THR A 3 5.23 27.59 35.94
N LYS A 4 4.61 27.26 37.08
CA LYS A 4 3.64 26.17 37.30
C LYS A 4 2.41 26.48 36.43
N GLY A 5 1.54 25.59 35.97
CA GLY A 5 1.18 24.22 36.30
C GLY A 5 -0.32 24.09 36.03
N PHE A 6 -0.80 22.98 35.50
CA PHE A 6 -2.19 22.53 35.64
C PHE A 6 -2.21 21.01 35.67
N ARG A 7 -2.74 20.47 36.77
CA ARG A 7 -2.96 19.05 37.05
C ARG A 7 -4.47 18.79 37.08
N ALA A 8 -4.81 17.53 36.82
CA ALA A 8 -6.07 16.83 37.18
C ALA A 8 -7.30 17.23 36.34
N ALA A 9 -8.27 16.39 36.02
CA ALA A 9 -8.60 15.01 36.37
C ALA A 9 -9.59 14.49 35.32
N ALA A 10 -9.64 13.18 35.07
CA ALA A 10 -10.89 12.41 34.99
C ALA A 10 -10.55 10.95 34.66
N ALA A 11 -10.42 10.16 35.73
CA ALA A 11 -10.48 8.72 35.67
C ALA A 11 -11.92 8.23 35.50
N THR A 12 -12.02 6.93 35.21
CA THR A 12 -13.15 6.02 35.42
C THR A 12 -14.36 6.07 34.50
N ARG A 13 -14.59 4.93 33.83
CA ARG A 13 -15.80 4.07 33.82
C ARG A 13 -15.76 3.22 32.53
N LEU A 14 -16.15 1.96 32.42
CA LEU A 14 -16.66 0.89 33.30
C LEU A 14 -16.75 -0.31 32.31
N CYS A 15 -16.04 -1.41 32.50
CA CYS A 15 -16.53 -2.71 32.99
C CYS A 15 -17.92 -3.19 32.47
N CYS A 16 -17.98 -4.48 32.13
CA CYS A 16 -19.14 -5.35 31.79
C CYS A 16 -19.48 -5.41 30.29
N MET A 17 -19.55 -6.55 29.59
CA MET A 17 -19.94 -7.91 30.02
C MET A 17 -19.10 -9.02 29.35
N MET A 18 -18.45 -9.82 30.19
CA MET A 18 -18.23 -11.24 29.92
C MET A 18 -19.51 -11.97 30.33
N ALA A 19 -20.29 -12.48 29.38
CA ALA A 19 -21.38 -13.40 29.66
C ALA A 19 -20.92 -14.82 29.34
N VAL A 20 -20.38 -15.47 30.37
CA VAL A 20 -20.21 -16.91 30.48
C VAL A 20 -21.61 -17.53 30.48
N CYS A 21 -21.94 -18.33 29.46
CA CYS A 21 -23.10 -19.20 29.48
C CYS A 21 -22.60 -20.65 29.51
N SER A 22 -22.08 -21.05 30.69
CA SER A 22 -21.70 -22.41 31.03
C SER A 22 -22.60 -22.85 32.17
N CYS A 23 -23.55 -23.76 31.90
CA CYS A 23 -24.43 -24.56 32.79
C CYS A 23 -25.68 -24.85 31.91
N LEU A 24 -26.09 -26.07 31.55
CA LEU A 24 -26.09 -27.34 32.27
C LEU A 24 -26.09 -28.49 31.25
N ALA A 25 -25.20 -29.45 31.49
CA ALA A 25 -25.37 -30.80 31.04
C ALA A 25 -26.50 -31.46 31.85
N SER A 26 -27.53 -31.96 31.17
CA SER A 26 -28.41 -33.02 31.71
C SER A 26 -28.95 -33.88 30.56
N TRP A 27 -28.11 -34.86 30.19
CA TRP A 27 -28.47 -36.26 29.93
C TRP A 27 -29.70 -36.54 29.03
N HIS A 28 -29.41 -36.80 27.75
CA HIS A 28 -30.03 -37.92 27.02
C HIS A 28 -29.00 -38.51 26.03
N PRO A 29 -28.47 -39.73 26.23
CA PRO A 29 -27.55 -40.38 25.32
C PRO A 29 -28.36 -41.18 24.31
N SER A 30 -29.05 -40.51 23.39
CA SER A 30 -29.73 -41.17 22.27
C SER A 30 -29.98 -40.13 21.20
N PHE A 31 -28.96 -39.80 20.40
CA PHE A 31 -29.12 -39.43 18.99
C PHE A 31 -27.75 -39.25 18.29
N LEU A 32 -26.79 -40.14 18.56
CA LEU A 32 -25.71 -40.40 17.59
C LEU A 32 -26.27 -41.27 16.45
N ALA A 33 -27.30 -40.77 15.78
CA ALA A 33 -27.66 -41.23 14.46
C ALA A 33 -26.78 -40.46 13.49
N LEU A 34 -25.78 -41.14 12.93
CA LEU A 34 -25.07 -40.65 11.74
C LEU A 34 -26.12 -40.27 10.69
N PRO A 35 -26.22 -38.99 10.28
CA PRO A 35 -27.11 -38.66 9.18
C PRO A 35 -26.58 -39.36 7.93
N SER A 36 -27.44 -40.10 7.24
CA SER A 36 -27.12 -40.68 5.94
C SER A 36 -26.59 -39.58 5.00
N LYS A 37 -25.68 -39.96 4.10
CA LYS A 37 -24.98 -39.03 3.18
C LYS A 37 -25.95 -38.12 2.38
N ASP A 38 -27.22 -38.52 2.23
CA ASP A 38 -28.27 -37.75 1.57
C ASP A 38 -28.78 -36.55 2.39
N LEU A 39 -28.79 -36.63 3.73
CA LEU A 39 -29.20 -35.52 4.60
C LEU A 39 -28.13 -34.41 4.65
N GLN A 40 -26.85 -34.78 4.60
CA GLN A 40 -25.76 -33.81 4.53
C GLN A 40 -25.79 -32.98 3.23
N ARG A 41 -26.15 -33.60 2.09
CA ARG A 41 -26.27 -32.88 0.81
C ARG A 41 -27.41 -31.86 0.81
N ARG A 42 -28.55 -32.18 1.41
CA ARG A 42 -29.68 -31.24 1.53
C ARG A 42 -29.38 -30.07 2.49
N ALA A 43 -28.67 -30.33 3.58
CA ALA A 43 -28.28 -29.28 4.52
C ALA A 43 -27.29 -28.27 3.90
N VAL A 44 -26.34 -28.73 3.06
CA VAL A 44 -25.41 -27.84 2.35
C VAL A 44 -26.12 -27.02 1.27
N ALA A 45 -27.10 -27.60 0.57
CA ALA A 45 -27.91 -26.86 -0.41
C ALA A 45 -28.76 -25.76 0.25
N ALA A 46 -29.32 -26.03 1.44
CA ALA A 46 -30.07 -25.03 2.21
C ALA A 46 -29.18 -23.89 2.75
N ALA A 47 -27.93 -24.20 3.15
CA ALA A 47 -26.97 -23.21 3.63
C ALA A 47 -26.39 -22.31 2.51
N LEU A 48 -26.37 -22.79 1.26
CA LEU A 48 -26.04 -21.97 0.09
C LEU A 48 -27.22 -21.13 -0.40
N ALA A 49 -28.45 -21.65 -0.29
CA ALA A 49 -29.66 -20.92 -0.67
C ALA A 49 -29.99 -19.75 0.27
N SER A 50 -29.52 -19.77 1.53
CA SER A 50 -29.76 -18.72 2.51
C SER A 50 -28.86 -17.49 2.37
N GLN A 51 -27.90 -17.47 1.44
CA GLN A 51 -27.05 -16.29 1.19
C GLN A 51 -27.64 -15.28 0.19
N VAL A 52 -28.85 -15.53 -0.34
CA VAL A 52 -29.45 -14.72 -1.42
C VAL A 52 -30.13 -13.43 -0.92
N LEU A 53 -30.24 -13.22 0.40
CA LEU A 53 -30.97 -12.08 1.00
C LEU A 53 -30.11 -11.17 1.89
N LEU A 54 -28.81 -11.04 1.60
CA LEU A 54 -28.07 -9.89 2.11
C LEU A 54 -28.26 -8.73 1.12
N PRO A 55 -28.83 -7.58 1.53
CA PRO A 55 -28.88 -6.41 0.67
C PRO A 55 -27.44 -6.10 0.26
N SER A 56 -27.19 -6.08 -1.05
CA SER A 56 -25.91 -5.67 -1.59
C SER A 56 -25.66 -4.24 -1.11
N VAL A 57 -24.79 -4.10 -0.12
CA VAL A 57 -24.28 -2.77 0.23
C VAL A 57 -23.65 -2.26 -1.06
N PRO A 58 -24.15 -1.16 -1.66
CA PRO A 58 -23.51 -0.62 -2.83
C PRO A 58 -22.07 -0.36 -2.41
N ALA A 59 -21.12 -0.95 -3.15
CA ALA A 59 -19.74 -0.56 -3.02
C ALA A 59 -19.70 0.92 -3.36
N VAL A 60 -19.73 1.76 -2.33
CA VAL A 60 -19.40 3.18 -2.44
C VAL A 60 -17.96 3.13 -2.92
N ALA A 61 -17.79 3.29 -4.23
CA ALA A 61 -16.53 3.69 -4.82
C ALA A 61 -16.27 5.08 -4.26
N GLY A 62 -15.80 5.11 -3.01
CA GLY A 62 -15.36 6.32 -2.36
C GLY A 62 -14.27 6.83 -3.27
N ASP A 63 -14.55 7.95 -3.91
CA ASP A 63 -13.56 8.73 -4.62
C ASP A 63 -12.52 9.09 -3.58
N ARG A 64 -11.52 8.20 -3.42
CA ARG A 64 -10.44 8.40 -2.46
C ARG A 64 -9.77 9.65 -2.94
N ASP A 65 -9.85 10.71 -2.14
CA ASP A 65 -9.22 11.99 -2.41
C ASP A 65 -7.84 11.75 -3.04
N ARG A 66 -7.71 12.10 -4.33
CA ARG A 66 -6.53 11.83 -5.14
C ARG A 66 -5.28 12.37 -4.49
N THR A 67 -5.41 13.52 -3.81
CA THR A 67 -4.34 14.16 -3.05
C THR A 67 -3.84 13.23 -1.96
N SER A 68 -4.76 12.64 -1.18
CA SER A 68 -4.42 11.65 -0.15
C SER A 68 -3.73 10.41 -0.73
N MET A 69 -4.13 9.95 -1.92
CA MET A 69 -3.49 8.81 -2.61
C MET A 69 -2.07 9.14 -3.06
N VAL A 70 -1.86 10.28 -3.72
CA VAL A 70 -0.55 10.75 -4.16
C VAL A 70 0.39 10.91 -2.96
N ILE A 71 -0.08 11.51 -1.88
CA ILE A 71 0.70 11.66 -0.64
C ILE A 71 1.04 10.29 -0.03
N ALA A 72 0.10 9.34 -0.02
CA ALA A 72 0.34 7.99 0.51
C ALA A 72 1.39 7.23 -0.31
N VAL A 73 1.31 7.29 -1.65
CA VAL A 73 2.29 6.68 -2.56
C VAL A 73 3.65 7.37 -2.38
N ARG A 74 3.69 8.70 -2.29
CA ARG A 74 4.90 9.46 -2.01
C ARG A 74 5.56 9.00 -0.71
N ARG A 75 4.82 8.98 0.41
CA ARG A 75 5.35 8.52 1.71
C ARG A 75 5.91 7.09 1.66
N LYS A 76 5.32 6.22 0.85
CA LYS A 76 5.71 4.81 0.75
C LYS A 76 6.90 4.55 -0.17
N PHE A 77 6.94 5.22 -1.33
CA PHE A 77 7.86 4.87 -2.42
C PHE A 77 8.98 5.89 -2.62
N LEU A 78 8.73 7.18 -2.39
CA LEU A 78 9.74 8.22 -2.56
C LEU A 78 11.02 7.96 -1.72
N PRO A 79 10.94 7.54 -0.43
CA PRO A 79 12.14 7.24 0.34
C PRO A 79 13.01 6.13 -0.28
N ARG A 80 12.38 5.17 -0.98
CA ARG A 80 13.09 4.06 -1.64
C ARG A 80 13.77 4.52 -2.92
N VAL A 81 13.12 5.41 -3.66
CA VAL A 81 13.71 6.09 -4.83
C VAL A 81 14.93 6.90 -4.39
N LEU A 82 14.79 7.74 -3.36
CA LEU A 82 15.88 8.55 -2.84
C LEU A 82 17.04 7.70 -2.29
N ALA A 83 16.75 6.60 -1.61
CA ALA A 83 17.79 5.69 -1.13
C ALA A 83 18.60 5.08 -2.29
N GLY A 84 17.93 4.65 -3.37
CA GLY A 84 18.62 4.14 -4.56
C GLY A 84 19.42 5.22 -5.28
N TYR A 85 18.84 6.41 -5.43
CA TYR A 85 19.51 7.57 -6.05
C TYR A 85 20.76 7.99 -5.27
N LYS A 86 20.67 8.15 -3.95
CA LYS A 86 21.82 8.48 -3.08
C LYS A 86 22.90 7.40 -3.15
N LYS A 87 22.53 6.13 -3.24
CA LYS A 87 23.49 5.02 -3.40
C LYS A 87 24.20 5.08 -4.75
N LEU A 88 23.48 5.31 -5.84
CA LEU A 88 24.05 5.50 -7.17
C LEU A 88 25.00 6.71 -7.22
N GLN A 89 24.64 7.82 -6.56
CA GLN A 89 25.52 9.00 -6.46
C GLN A 89 26.78 8.73 -5.62
N ALA A 90 26.64 8.02 -4.49
CA ALA A 90 27.76 7.69 -3.61
C ALA A 90 28.75 6.73 -4.28
N ASP A 91 28.25 5.74 -5.03
CA ASP A 91 29.07 4.77 -5.75
C ASP A 91 29.69 5.37 -7.02
N GLY A 92 29.06 6.41 -7.60
CA GLY A 92 29.51 7.08 -8.83
C GLY A 92 29.50 6.20 -10.08
N ALA A 93 28.98 4.98 -9.97
CA ALA A 93 28.88 3.99 -11.04
C ALA A 93 27.77 2.98 -10.71
N VAL A 94 27.29 2.24 -11.72
CA VAL A 94 26.35 1.14 -11.49
C VAL A 94 27.13 -0.12 -11.14
N THR A 95 27.10 -0.49 -9.86
CA THR A 95 27.78 -1.70 -9.35
C THR A 95 26.95 -2.97 -9.57
N ASP A 96 27.61 -4.11 -9.76
CA ASP A 96 26.92 -5.41 -9.87
C ASP A 96 26.17 -5.79 -8.59
N ASP A 97 26.69 -5.37 -7.44
CA ASP A 97 26.05 -5.53 -6.13
C ASP A 97 24.73 -4.76 -6.04
N PHE A 98 24.64 -3.60 -6.68
CA PHE A 98 23.40 -2.84 -6.78
C PHE A 98 22.38 -3.62 -7.63
N ILE A 99 22.75 -4.01 -8.86
CA ILE A 99 21.85 -4.66 -9.83
C ILE A 99 21.33 -6.02 -9.32
N SER A 100 22.22 -6.85 -8.76
CA SER A 100 21.87 -8.17 -8.24
C SER A 100 21.11 -8.12 -6.90
N GLY A 101 21.19 -6.98 -6.22
CA GLY A 101 20.57 -6.76 -4.92
C GLY A 101 19.05 -6.64 -4.97
N LYS A 102 18.41 -6.92 -3.83
CA LYS A 102 16.98 -6.62 -3.63
C LYS A 102 16.68 -5.12 -3.71
N ASP A 103 17.69 -4.28 -3.55
CA ASP A 103 17.57 -2.82 -3.59
C ASP A 103 17.22 -2.33 -5.00
N PHE A 104 17.85 -2.87 -6.05
CA PHE A 104 17.52 -2.55 -7.43
C PHE A 104 16.06 -2.86 -7.77
N LYS A 105 15.58 -4.05 -7.41
CA LYS A 105 14.17 -4.42 -7.63
C LYS A 105 13.20 -3.49 -6.88
N LYS A 106 13.52 -3.16 -5.62
CA LYS A 106 12.71 -2.24 -4.80
C LYS A 106 12.71 -0.82 -5.37
N PHE A 107 13.85 -0.37 -5.87
CA PHE A 107 14.04 0.92 -6.51
C PHE A 107 13.19 1.03 -7.78
N ASN A 108 13.30 0.08 -8.71
CA ASN A 108 12.51 0.09 -9.95
C ASN A 108 11.01 0.03 -9.68
N THR A 109 10.59 -0.84 -8.76
CA THR A 109 9.17 -0.94 -8.35
C THR A 109 8.69 0.38 -7.76
N ALA A 110 9.53 1.07 -7.00
CA ALA A 110 9.18 2.36 -6.43
C ALA A 110 9.12 3.47 -7.48
N LEU A 111 10.02 3.46 -8.47
CA LEU A 111 10.04 4.43 -9.56
C LEU A 111 8.78 4.32 -10.42
N ASP A 112 8.43 3.10 -10.85
CA ASP A 112 7.23 2.84 -11.65
C ASP A 112 5.95 3.17 -10.87
N ALA A 113 5.85 2.74 -9.61
CA ALA A 113 4.70 3.06 -8.76
C ALA A 113 4.55 4.57 -8.55
N TYR A 114 5.66 5.28 -8.37
CA TYR A 114 5.66 6.73 -8.20
C TYR A 114 5.29 7.45 -9.50
N GLY A 115 5.80 7.03 -10.67
CA GLY A 115 5.40 7.59 -11.96
C GLY A 115 3.91 7.37 -12.26
N SER A 116 3.38 6.19 -11.92
CA SER A 116 1.99 5.82 -12.21
C SER A 116 0.92 6.69 -11.51
N ILE A 117 1.25 7.26 -10.35
CA ILE A 117 0.31 8.05 -9.53
C ILE A 117 0.30 9.53 -9.90
N GLN A 118 1.34 10.02 -10.60
CA GLN A 118 1.43 11.42 -11.03
C GLN A 118 0.48 11.64 -12.19
N ARG A 119 -0.74 12.06 -11.84
CA ARG A 119 -1.83 12.25 -12.79
C ARG A 119 -2.54 13.58 -12.52
N LEU A 120 -2.94 14.32 -13.56
CA LEU A 120 -3.39 15.72 -13.50
C LEU A 120 -4.90 15.99 -13.74
N ASP A 121 -5.74 14.95 -13.78
CA ASP A 121 -7.22 14.99 -13.65
C ASP A 121 -8.04 14.29 -14.74
N GLU A 122 -7.46 13.95 -15.90
CA GLU A 122 -8.20 13.27 -16.96
C GLU A 122 -7.46 12.05 -17.56
N ALA A 123 -8.21 11.01 -17.89
CA ALA A 123 -7.71 9.90 -18.71
C ALA A 123 -7.89 10.24 -20.19
N PRO A 124 -6.89 10.00 -21.07
CA PRO A 124 -5.60 9.36 -20.82
C PRO A 124 -4.52 10.32 -20.31
N ASP A 125 -3.91 9.97 -19.18
CA ASP A 125 -2.91 10.83 -18.54
C ASP A 125 -1.52 10.65 -19.18
N LYS A 126 -1.11 11.66 -19.94
CA LYS A 126 0.16 11.69 -20.66
C LYS A 126 1.38 11.68 -19.73
N TYR A 127 1.28 12.26 -18.54
CA TYR A 127 2.40 12.37 -17.60
C TYR A 127 2.71 11.03 -16.95
N SER A 128 1.69 10.36 -16.40
CA SER A 128 1.91 9.05 -15.79
C SER A 128 2.49 8.03 -16.79
N ARG A 129 2.02 8.03 -18.04
CA ARG A 129 2.55 7.15 -19.09
C ARG A 129 3.99 7.49 -19.47
N LYS A 130 4.30 8.79 -19.58
CA LYS A 130 5.67 9.27 -19.85
C LYS A 130 6.61 8.84 -18.72
N LEU A 131 6.27 9.15 -17.47
CA LEU A 131 7.07 8.79 -16.29
C LEU A 131 7.26 7.28 -16.16
N GLN A 132 6.24 6.47 -16.46
CA GLN A 132 6.39 5.01 -16.48
C GLN A 132 7.30 4.51 -17.60
N ALA A 133 7.32 5.18 -18.77
CA ALA A 133 8.26 4.87 -19.84
C ALA A 133 9.69 5.23 -19.41
N ASP A 134 9.88 6.44 -18.88
CA ASP A 134 11.16 6.91 -18.36
C ASP A 134 11.69 5.98 -17.26
N ALA A 135 10.82 5.47 -16.38
CA ALA A 135 11.19 4.50 -15.36
C ALA A 135 11.73 3.18 -15.93
N ARG A 136 11.17 2.72 -17.05
CA ARG A 136 11.65 1.52 -17.75
C ARG A 136 12.98 1.79 -18.45
N ASP A 137 13.15 2.98 -19.01
CA ASP A 137 14.41 3.38 -19.65
C ASP A 137 15.53 3.48 -18.62
N VAL A 138 15.26 4.05 -17.44
CA VAL A 138 16.19 4.03 -16.30
C VAL A 138 16.58 2.59 -15.93
N GLU A 139 15.60 1.67 -15.82
CA GLU A 139 15.91 0.26 -15.55
C GLU A 139 16.81 -0.36 -16.63
N GLN A 140 16.60 -0.03 -17.91
CA GLN A 140 17.44 -0.50 -19.01
C GLN A 140 18.86 0.06 -18.93
N PHE A 141 19.03 1.36 -18.69
CA PHE A 141 20.35 1.98 -18.56
C PHE A 141 21.11 1.45 -17.35
N LEU A 142 20.43 1.22 -16.22
CA LEU A 142 21.04 0.59 -15.04
C LEU A 142 21.49 -0.85 -15.34
N LYS A 143 20.68 -1.65 -16.05
CA LYS A 143 21.09 -3.02 -16.46
C LYS A 143 22.25 -3.00 -17.47
N ALA A 144 22.30 -2.00 -18.34
CA ALA A 144 23.39 -1.78 -19.28
C ALA A 144 24.65 -1.19 -18.61
N LYS A 145 24.60 -0.88 -17.30
CA LYS A 145 25.64 -0.20 -16.54
C LYS A 145 26.02 1.19 -17.08
N ASP A 146 25.10 1.83 -17.79
CA ASP A 146 25.28 3.19 -18.32
C ASP A 146 24.87 4.21 -17.25
N TYR A 147 25.80 4.48 -16.33
CA TYR A 147 25.56 5.38 -15.19
C TYR A 147 25.15 6.78 -15.62
N GLN A 148 25.83 7.36 -16.61
CA GLN A 148 25.57 8.74 -17.03
C GLN A 148 24.15 8.89 -17.57
N LYS A 149 23.73 8.01 -18.48
CA LYS A 149 22.36 8.06 -19.02
C LYS A 149 21.30 7.72 -17.99
N ALA A 150 21.58 6.77 -17.08
CA ALA A 150 20.66 6.45 -16.00
C ALA A 150 20.40 7.66 -15.09
N MET A 151 21.46 8.41 -14.74
CA MET A 151 21.33 9.61 -13.90
C MET A 151 20.66 10.77 -14.65
N GLU A 152 20.98 10.98 -15.93
CA GLU A 152 20.33 11.98 -16.77
C GLU A 152 18.82 11.72 -16.91
N MET A 153 18.43 10.46 -17.14
CA MET A 153 17.03 10.07 -17.19
C MET A 153 16.33 10.18 -15.84
N LEU A 154 17.03 9.92 -14.73
CA LEU A 154 16.47 10.12 -13.39
C LEU A 154 16.19 11.60 -13.08
N GLU A 155 17.07 12.51 -13.51
CA GLU A 155 16.81 13.95 -13.39
C GLU A 155 15.66 14.39 -14.32
N THR A 156 15.59 13.85 -15.53
CA THR A 156 14.48 14.12 -16.46
C THR A 156 13.16 13.66 -15.86
N PHE A 157 13.11 12.42 -15.36
CA PHE A 157 11.95 11.86 -14.64
C PHE A 157 11.52 12.76 -13.48
N ARG A 158 12.48 13.30 -12.71
CA ARG A 158 12.19 14.24 -11.61
C ARG A 158 11.57 15.54 -12.12
N GLN A 159 12.12 16.13 -13.18
CA GLN A 159 11.65 17.40 -13.74
C GLN A 159 10.27 17.28 -14.40
N ASP A 160 9.96 16.11 -14.95
CA ASP A 160 8.66 15.81 -15.57
C ASP A 160 7.53 15.57 -14.57
N ILE A 161 7.85 15.48 -13.27
CA ILE A 161 6.81 15.39 -12.23
C ILE A 161 6.05 16.73 -12.19
N PRO A 162 4.72 16.71 -12.41
CA PRO A 162 3.93 17.93 -12.38
C PRO A 162 3.98 18.60 -10.99
N ALA A 163 4.00 19.93 -10.99
CA ALA A 163 3.89 20.71 -9.77
C ALA A 163 2.57 20.38 -9.06
N GLY A 164 2.64 20.01 -7.77
CA GLY A 164 1.48 19.54 -7.01
C GLY A 164 1.85 18.74 -5.76
N PRO A 165 0.90 18.03 -5.13
CA PRO A 165 1.13 17.24 -3.90
C PRO A 165 2.22 16.17 -4.06
N GLY A 166 2.46 15.74 -5.29
CA GLY A 166 3.49 14.78 -5.69
C GLY A 166 4.86 15.39 -6.03
N SER A 167 5.02 16.71 -6.01
CA SER A 167 6.32 17.35 -6.26
C SER A 167 7.25 17.23 -5.03
N PHE A 168 8.54 17.00 -5.27
CA PHE A 168 9.57 16.95 -4.22
C PHE A 168 10.95 17.29 -4.75
N VAL A 169 11.77 17.91 -3.90
CA VAL A 169 13.18 18.23 -4.16
C VAL A 169 14.04 17.07 -3.68
N TRP A 170 14.77 16.42 -4.59
CA TRP A 170 15.54 15.20 -4.28
C TRP A 170 16.83 15.47 -3.49
N THR A 171 17.32 16.70 -3.53
CA THR A 171 18.51 17.18 -2.80
C THR A 171 18.14 17.58 -1.37
N ASP A 172 18.98 17.19 -0.41
CA ASP A 172 18.84 17.56 1.01
C ASP A 172 19.08 19.07 1.18
N GLU A 173 18.08 19.89 0.92
CA GLU A 173 17.94 21.19 1.57
C GLU A 173 16.78 21.08 2.57
N GLY A 174 17.09 20.47 3.72
CA GLY A 174 16.18 20.21 4.83
C GLY A 174 16.82 19.36 5.91
#